data_AF-A0A7S4T8X2-F1
#
_entry.id   AF-A0A7S4T8X2-F1
#
_cell.length_a   1.000
_cell.length_b   1.000
_cell.length_c   1.000
_cell.angle_alpha   90.00
_cell.angle_beta   90.00
_cell.angle_gamma   90.00
#
_symmetry.space_group_name_H-M   'P 1'
#
loop_
_entity.id
_entity.type
_entity.pdbx_description
1 polymer ?
#
loop_
_entity_poly.entity_id
_entity_poly.type
_entity_poly.pdbx_seq_one_letter_code
_entity_poly.pdbx_strand_id
1 'polypeptide(L)'
;ARGARQWCELKALASEKAVAPAQEKCPHGKVRRHCVGCSGCEHGKLRQNCTRCRGCPHGKLKWSCSACSRCPHGKSKRLCTQCLGCPHGKLRHSCAQCKSCPHGKARKNCARCAGCPHGRFRTDCAACGQCQHGIVKRRCAVCCGCPHGKVRRACFPCAGCPHGKLKQNCLQCSACPHGKMKASCTACRGCPHGRLKRNCPQCHGCEHGRVRGKCKQCKGQQK
;
A
#
# COMPACT_ATOMS: atom_id res chain seq x y z
N ALA A 1 2.29 39.80 5.96
CA ALA A 1 1.69 38.94 4.92
C ALA A 1 2.45 39.06 3.61
N ARG A 2 3.51 38.25 3.39
CA ARG A 2 4.25 38.18 2.10
C ARG A 2 5.28 37.02 2.06
N GLY A 3 5.01 35.89 2.73
CA GLY A 3 5.99 34.78 2.85
C GLY A 3 5.50 33.38 2.44
N ALA A 4 4.19 33.20 2.23
CA ALA A 4 3.62 31.88 1.93
C ALA A 4 3.46 31.59 0.42
N ARG A 5 3.60 32.60 -0.44
CA ARG A 5 3.37 32.48 -1.90
C ARG A 5 4.62 31.99 -2.66
N GLN A 6 5.82 32.33 -2.20
CA GLN A 6 7.07 31.93 -2.88
C GLN A 6 7.39 30.42 -2.81
N TRP A 7 6.85 29.69 -1.83
CA TRP A 7 7.04 28.22 -1.77
C TRP A 7 6.18 27.44 -2.78
N CYS A 8 5.14 28.05 -3.34
CA CYS A 8 4.30 27.44 -4.37
C CYS A 8 4.86 27.64 -5.79
N GLU A 9 5.48 28.77 -6.09
CA GLU A 9 5.99 29.07 -7.45
C GLU A 9 7.31 28.37 -7.77
N LEU A 10 8.22 28.18 -6.80
CA LEU A 10 9.50 27.51 -7.03
C LEU A 10 9.37 25.97 -7.26
N LYS A 11 8.17 25.39 -7.10
CA LYS A 11 7.91 23.98 -7.47
C LYS A 11 7.02 23.81 -8.70
N ALA A 12 6.59 24.89 -9.35
CA ALA A 12 5.88 24.82 -10.62
C ALA A 12 6.81 24.39 -11.78
N LEU A 13 8.09 24.76 -11.73
CA LEU A 13 9.11 24.33 -12.69
C LEU A 13 9.67 22.91 -12.43
N ALA A 14 9.23 22.24 -11.36
CA ALA A 14 9.56 20.84 -11.08
C ALA A 14 8.37 19.88 -11.36
N SER A 15 7.33 20.37 -12.04
CA SER A 15 6.11 19.63 -12.34
C SER A 15 6.05 19.10 -13.78
N GLU A 16 7.20 18.87 -14.40
CA GLU A 16 7.30 17.94 -15.52
C GLU A 16 7.88 16.62 -15.01
N LYS A 17 7.07 15.56 -15.08
CA LYS A 17 7.36 14.16 -14.73
C LYS A 17 7.29 13.77 -13.25
N ALA A 18 6.07 13.52 -12.77
CA ALA A 18 5.84 12.43 -11.83
C ALA A 18 4.43 11.84 -11.94
N VAL A 19 4.04 11.42 -13.15
CA VAL A 19 3.09 10.32 -13.26
C VAL A 19 3.75 9.16 -12.53
N ALA A 20 3.21 8.73 -11.38
CA ALA A 20 3.67 7.50 -10.72
C ALA A 20 3.70 6.41 -11.80
N PRO A 21 4.89 5.92 -12.18
CA PRO A 21 5.00 5.12 -13.38
C PRO A 21 4.18 3.86 -13.13
N ALA A 22 3.44 3.44 -14.16
CA ALA A 22 3.10 2.03 -14.26
C ALA A 22 4.37 1.23 -13.97
N GLN A 23 4.26 -0.01 -13.50
CA GLN A 23 5.44 -0.86 -13.43
C GLN A 23 5.89 -1.17 -14.87
N GLU A 24 6.49 -0.18 -15.53
CA GLU A 24 6.93 -0.24 -16.91
C GLU A 24 8.01 -1.30 -16.90
N LYS A 25 7.65 -2.41 -17.53
CA LYS A 25 8.60 -3.42 -17.91
C LYS A 25 9.60 -2.69 -18.80
N CYS A 26 10.87 -2.82 -18.47
CA CYS A 26 11.94 -2.39 -19.37
C CYS A 26 11.79 -3.10 -20.73
N PRO A 27 12.47 -2.65 -21.80
CA PRO A 27 12.47 -3.34 -23.10
C PRO A 27 12.79 -4.84 -23.00
N HIS A 28 13.47 -5.26 -21.93
CA HIS A 28 13.76 -6.66 -21.61
C HIS A 28 12.61 -7.41 -20.88
N GLY A 29 11.37 -6.91 -20.88
CA GLY A 29 10.18 -7.57 -20.32
C GLY A 29 10.10 -7.67 -18.78
N LYS A 30 11.15 -7.27 -18.07
CA LYS A 30 11.28 -7.30 -16.59
C LYS A 30 10.99 -5.93 -15.98
N VAL A 31 10.56 -5.89 -14.71
CA VAL A 31 10.51 -4.61 -13.96
C VAL A 31 11.93 -4.04 -13.90
N ARG A 32 12.11 -2.76 -14.24
CA ARG A 32 13.44 -2.11 -14.38
C ARG A 32 14.41 -2.43 -13.23
N ARG A 33 13.94 -2.43 -11.97
CA ARG A 33 14.73 -2.73 -10.76
C ARG A 33 15.23 -4.19 -10.66
N HIS A 34 14.58 -5.12 -11.38
CA HIS A 34 14.93 -6.53 -11.45
C HIS A 34 15.60 -6.90 -12.78
N CYS A 35 15.78 -5.94 -13.68
CA CYS A 35 16.45 -6.17 -14.95
C CYS A 35 17.94 -5.89 -14.83
N VAL A 36 18.79 -6.86 -15.19
CA VAL A 36 20.24 -6.67 -15.25
C VAL A 36 20.61 -5.63 -16.31
N GLY A 37 19.97 -5.64 -17.48
CA GLY A 37 20.22 -4.63 -18.52
C GLY A 37 19.88 -3.19 -18.12
N CYS A 38 19.14 -2.96 -17.02
CA CYS A 38 18.77 -1.61 -16.58
C CYS A 38 19.28 -1.22 -15.18
N SER A 39 19.43 -2.20 -14.28
CA SER A 39 19.85 -2.02 -12.88
C SER A 39 21.01 -2.96 -12.52
N GLY A 40 21.65 -3.53 -13.53
CA GLY A 40 22.85 -4.33 -13.41
C GLY A 40 24.07 -3.50 -13.07
N CYS A 41 25.12 -4.19 -12.71
CA CYS A 41 26.48 -3.67 -12.72
C CYS A 41 27.22 -4.26 -13.93
N GLU A 42 28.41 -3.73 -14.20
CA GLU A 42 29.37 -4.26 -15.18
C GLU A 42 29.65 -5.77 -15.03
N HIS A 43 29.44 -6.33 -13.83
CA HIS A 43 29.63 -7.74 -13.52
C HIS A 43 28.46 -8.66 -13.95
N GLY A 44 27.55 -8.20 -14.82
CA GLY A 44 26.43 -9.00 -15.34
C GLY A 44 25.37 -9.41 -14.30
N LYS A 45 25.40 -8.84 -13.08
CA LYS A 45 24.43 -9.09 -12.00
C LYS A 45 23.70 -7.82 -11.62
N LEU A 46 22.50 -7.94 -11.04
CA LEU A 46 21.83 -6.79 -10.40
C LEU A 46 22.76 -6.18 -9.36
N ARG A 47 22.91 -4.85 -9.35
CA ARG A 47 23.76 -4.13 -8.38
C ARG A 47 23.48 -4.52 -6.92
N GLN A 48 22.23 -4.82 -6.59
CA GLN A 48 21.80 -5.24 -5.23
C GLN A 48 22.25 -6.66 -4.85
N ASN A 49 22.53 -7.50 -5.84
CA ASN A 49 22.87 -8.91 -5.70
C ASN A 49 24.34 -9.19 -6.08
N CYS A 50 25.08 -8.18 -6.54
CA CYS A 50 26.47 -8.35 -6.91
C CYS A 50 27.38 -8.25 -5.67
N THR A 51 28.10 -9.34 -5.38
CA THR A 51 29.10 -9.39 -4.30
C THR A 51 30.28 -8.45 -4.56
N ARG A 52 30.65 -8.17 -5.82
CA ARG A 52 31.67 -7.15 -6.12
C ARG A 52 31.19 -5.72 -5.85
N CYS A 53 29.88 -5.44 -5.93
CA CYS A 53 29.35 -4.08 -5.71
C CYS A 53 28.82 -3.85 -4.29
N ARG A 54 28.23 -4.86 -3.65
CA ARG A 54 27.61 -4.78 -2.32
C ARG A 54 28.03 -5.91 -1.38
N GLY A 55 29.15 -6.54 -1.69
CA GLY A 55 29.78 -7.55 -0.84
C GLY A 55 30.32 -6.96 0.45
N CYS A 56 30.75 -7.86 1.30
CA CYS A 56 31.58 -7.61 2.47
C CYS A 56 32.93 -8.29 2.25
N PRO A 57 33.97 -7.98 3.06
CA PRO A 57 35.27 -8.63 2.97
C PRO A 57 35.21 -10.17 3.10
N HIS A 58 34.14 -10.72 3.68
CA HIS A 58 33.92 -12.17 3.79
C HIS A 58 33.37 -12.83 2.52
N GLY A 59 33.48 -12.21 1.34
CA GLY A 59 33.06 -12.77 0.05
C GLY A 59 31.54 -12.90 -0.17
N LYS A 60 30.70 -12.56 0.81
CA LYS A 60 29.23 -12.62 0.75
C LYS A 60 28.62 -11.23 0.63
N LEU A 61 27.34 -11.12 0.22
CA LEU A 61 26.63 -9.84 0.27
C LEU A 61 26.52 -9.36 1.71
N LYS A 62 26.64 -8.05 1.95
CA LYS A 62 26.62 -7.49 3.32
C LYS A 62 25.39 -7.91 4.12
N TRP A 63 24.24 -8.03 3.45
CA TRP A 63 22.96 -8.43 4.05
C TRP A 63 22.78 -9.95 4.25
N SER A 64 23.59 -10.78 3.59
CA SER A 64 23.56 -12.25 3.71
C SER A 64 24.73 -12.80 4.54
N CYS A 65 25.79 -12.01 4.74
CA CYS A 65 26.90 -12.39 5.58
C CYS A 65 26.49 -12.39 7.06
N SER A 66 26.55 -13.54 7.73
CA SER A 66 26.27 -13.68 9.16
C SER A 66 27.18 -12.81 10.01
N ALA A 67 28.48 -12.74 9.70
CA ALA A 67 29.44 -11.89 10.40
C ALA A 67 29.11 -10.39 10.29
N CYS A 68 28.59 -9.92 9.16
CA CYS A 68 28.24 -8.51 8.97
C CYS A 68 26.80 -8.16 9.40
N SER A 69 25.88 -9.11 9.27
CA SER A 69 24.44 -8.91 9.47
C SER A 69 23.95 -9.24 10.86
N ARG A 70 24.72 -9.97 11.68
CA ARG A 70 24.39 -10.20 13.09
C ARG A 70 24.78 -8.99 13.95
N CYS A 71 23.96 -8.70 14.94
CA CYS A 71 24.25 -7.76 16.01
C CYS A 71 24.97 -8.49 17.16
N PRO A 72 25.57 -7.79 18.14
CA PRO A 72 26.22 -8.43 19.29
C PRO A 72 25.26 -9.33 20.09
N HIS A 73 23.94 -9.08 20.00
CA HIS A 73 22.90 -9.89 20.65
C HIS A 73 22.56 -11.20 19.90
N GLY A 74 23.44 -11.69 19.01
CA GLY A 74 23.29 -12.94 18.25
C GLY A 74 22.22 -12.94 17.14
N LYS A 75 21.29 -11.97 17.12
CA LYS A 75 20.21 -11.84 16.12
C LYS A 75 20.66 -11.03 14.91
N SER A 76 19.97 -11.16 13.77
CA SER A 76 20.15 -10.23 12.64
C SER A 76 19.87 -8.80 13.09
N LYS A 77 20.73 -7.83 12.71
CA LYS A 77 20.60 -6.40 13.00
C LYS A 77 19.19 -5.87 12.68
N ARG A 78 18.56 -6.38 11.62
CA ARG A 78 17.21 -5.97 11.17
C ARG A 78 16.07 -6.54 12.01
N LEU A 79 16.33 -7.64 12.73
CA LEU A 79 15.34 -8.39 13.50
C LEU A 79 15.59 -8.32 15.01
N CYS A 80 16.69 -7.69 15.43
CA CYS A 80 17.01 -7.57 16.85
C CYS A 80 16.14 -6.50 17.52
N THR A 81 15.30 -6.92 18.45
CA THR A 81 14.49 -6.04 19.29
C THR A 81 15.34 -5.20 20.23
N GLN A 82 16.52 -5.65 20.63
CA GLN A 82 17.43 -4.85 21.45
C GLN A 82 18.08 -3.72 20.63
N CYS A 83 18.28 -3.91 19.31
CA CYS A 83 18.84 -2.86 18.44
C CYS A 83 17.78 -1.93 17.83
N LEU A 84 16.65 -2.49 17.38
CA LEU A 84 15.62 -1.78 16.61
C LEU A 84 14.22 -1.89 17.24
N GLY A 85 14.16 -2.26 18.51
CA GLY A 85 12.94 -2.33 19.28
C GLY A 85 12.34 -0.97 19.56
N CYS A 86 11.09 -1.04 19.98
CA CYS A 86 10.38 0.04 20.62
C CYS A 86 10.17 -0.31 22.10
N PRO A 87 9.82 0.66 22.96
CA PRO A 87 9.52 0.40 24.38
C PRO A 87 8.40 -0.65 24.58
N HIS A 88 7.58 -0.90 23.56
CA HIS A 88 6.53 -1.93 23.59
C HIS A 88 7.03 -3.36 23.34
N GLY A 89 8.34 -3.62 23.49
CA GLY A 89 8.95 -4.97 23.34
C GLY A 89 8.95 -5.57 21.93
N LYS A 90 8.51 -4.82 20.91
CA LYS A 90 8.42 -5.27 19.51
C LYS A 90 9.36 -4.45 18.62
N LEU A 91 9.73 -4.98 17.46
CA LEU A 91 10.44 -4.19 16.44
C LEU A 91 9.59 -2.97 16.06
N ARG A 92 10.21 -1.78 15.93
CA ARG A 92 9.49 -0.52 15.58
C ARG A 92 8.62 -0.69 14.33
N HIS A 93 9.15 -1.36 13.31
CA HIS A 93 8.46 -1.64 12.05
C HIS A 93 7.42 -2.77 12.14
N SER A 94 7.17 -3.35 13.31
CA SER A 94 6.17 -4.39 13.55
C SER A 94 5.20 -4.02 14.67
N CYS A 95 5.58 -3.07 15.54
CA CYS A 95 4.74 -2.61 16.63
C CYS A 95 3.50 -1.85 16.14
N ALA A 96 2.32 -2.31 16.53
CA ALA A 96 1.05 -1.67 16.21
C ALA A 96 0.96 -0.27 16.85
N GLN A 97 1.43 -0.12 18.09
CA GLN A 97 1.41 1.15 18.84
C GLN A 97 2.35 2.20 18.21
N CYS A 98 3.54 1.79 17.76
CA CYS A 98 4.44 2.71 17.03
C CYS A 98 3.94 3.06 15.62
N LYS A 99 3.12 2.20 15.02
CA LYS A 99 2.54 2.42 13.70
C LYS A 99 1.19 3.12 13.75
N SER A 100 0.50 3.13 14.89
CA SER A 100 -0.75 3.87 15.04
C SER A 100 -0.46 5.37 15.07
N CYS A 101 -1.38 6.15 14.52
CA CYS A 101 -1.43 7.57 14.73
C CYS A 101 -2.43 7.89 15.86
N PRO A 102 -2.41 9.10 16.43
CA PRO A 102 -3.37 9.54 17.45
C PRO A 102 -4.83 9.48 16.96
N HIS A 103 -5.07 9.29 15.66
CA HIS A 103 -6.40 9.17 15.06
C HIS A 103 -6.95 7.74 15.08
N GLY A 104 -6.36 6.84 15.87
CA GLY A 104 -6.79 5.45 16.03
C GLY A 104 -6.59 4.56 14.79
N LYS A 105 -5.79 5.01 13.82
CA LYS A 105 -5.52 4.27 12.56
C LYS A 105 -4.02 4.05 12.42
N ALA A 106 -3.61 3.03 11.66
CA ALA A 106 -2.21 2.95 11.24
C ALA A 106 -1.84 4.24 10.48
N ARG A 107 -0.68 4.84 10.75
CA ARG A 107 -0.21 6.12 10.18
C ARG A 107 -0.31 6.11 8.65
N LYS A 108 0.11 5.01 8.02
CA LYS A 108 -0.01 4.77 6.56
C LYS A 108 -1.46 4.78 6.03
N ASN A 109 -2.42 4.43 6.88
CA ASN A 109 -3.84 4.34 6.58
C ASN A 109 -4.63 5.52 7.17
N CYS A 110 -3.95 6.54 7.69
CA CYS A 110 -4.57 7.78 8.12
C CYS A 110 -4.36 8.87 7.08
N ALA A 111 -5.44 9.34 6.46
CA ALA A 111 -5.38 10.42 5.48
C ALA A 111 -4.88 11.75 6.10
N ARG A 112 -5.10 11.97 7.39
CA ARG A 112 -4.54 13.12 8.12
C ARG A 112 -3.03 13.03 8.38
N CYS A 113 -2.43 11.83 8.31
CA CYS A 113 -1.00 11.62 8.56
C CYS A 113 -0.17 11.30 7.31
N ALA A 114 -0.79 10.62 6.33
CA ALA A 114 -0.14 10.12 5.12
C ALA A 114 -0.90 10.50 3.84
N GLY A 115 -1.99 11.25 3.95
CA GLY A 115 -2.77 11.75 2.82
C GLY A 115 -2.28 13.09 2.30
N CYS A 116 -3.07 13.67 1.40
CA CYS A 116 -2.92 15.02 0.90
C CYS A 116 -3.45 16.05 1.92
N PRO A 117 -3.11 17.35 1.77
CA PRO A 117 -3.65 18.41 2.64
C PRO A 117 -5.19 18.47 2.67
N HIS A 118 -5.88 17.98 1.64
CA HIS A 118 -7.34 17.87 1.59
C HIS A 118 -7.93 16.74 2.48
N GLY A 119 -7.16 16.18 3.41
CA GLY A 119 -7.64 15.16 4.36
C GLY A 119 -8.01 13.81 3.73
N ARG A 120 -7.66 13.58 2.46
CA ARG A 120 -7.89 12.33 1.70
C ARG A 120 -6.56 11.70 1.26
N PHE A 121 -6.56 10.42 0.92
CA PHE A 121 -5.38 9.85 0.25
C PHE A 121 -5.20 10.47 -1.13
N ARG A 122 -3.95 10.75 -1.55
CA ARG A 122 -3.67 11.26 -2.89
C ARG A 122 -4.31 10.40 -3.99
N THR A 123 -4.39 9.09 -3.79
CA THR A 123 -5.02 8.13 -4.72
C THR A 123 -6.53 8.28 -4.87
N ASP A 124 -7.19 8.91 -3.91
CA ASP A 124 -8.65 9.03 -3.82
C ASP A 124 -9.12 10.49 -3.73
N CYS A 125 -8.19 11.43 -3.60
CA CYS A 125 -8.47 12.86 -3.62
C CYS A 125 -8.76 13.29 -5.05
N ALA A 126 -9.87 14.00 -5.25
CA ALA A 126 -10.17 14.60 -6.54
C ALA A 126 -9.06 15.59 -6.93
N ALA A 127 -8.79 16.59 -6.10
CA ALA A 127 -7.80 17.64 -6.38
C ALA A 127 -6.34 17.15 -6.54
N CYS A 128 -5.95 15.99 -5.99
CA CYS A 128 -4.56 15.48 -6.10
C CYS A 128 -4.42 14.22 -6.96
N GLY A 129 -5.50 13.46 -7.15
CA GLY A 129 -5.50 12.12 -7.74
C GLY A 129 -6.31 12.02 -9.02
N GLN A 130 -6.82 13.14 -9.51
CA GLN A 130 -7.41 13.24 -10.84
C GLN A 130 -6.37 12.96 -11.91
N CYS A 131 -6.81 12.29 -12.97
CA CYS A 131 -6.11 12.30 -14.24
C CYS A 131 -6.56 13.52 -15.06
N GLN A 132 -5.94 13.73 -16.22
CA GLN A 132 -6.31 14.81 -17.16
C GLN A 132 -7.79 14.74 -17.59
N HIS A 133 -8.45 13.59 -17.45
CA HIS A 133 -9.87 13.40 -17.74
C HIS A 133 -10.82 13.83 -16.59
N GLY A 134 -10.37 14.63 -15.62
CA GLY A 134 -11.20 15.17 -14.53
C GLY A 134 -11.70 14.17 -13.48
N ILE A 135 -11.44 12.87 -13.66
CA ILE A 135 -11.82 11.80 -12.74
C ILE A 135 -10.61 11.17 -12.06
N VAL A 136 -10.81 10.62 -10.86
CA VAL A 136 -9.74 9.95 -10.09
C VAL A 136 -9.12 8.83 -10.93
N LYS A 137 -7.79 8.85 -11.11
CA LYS A 137 -7.04 7.95 -12.02
C LYS A 137 -7.46 6.48 -11.93
N ARG A 138 -7.60 5.94 -10.72
CA ARG A 138 -8.01 4.53 -10.46
C ARG A 138 -9.44 4.18 -10.91
N ARG A 139 -10.25 5.17 -11.28
CA ARG A 139 -11.63 5.01 -11.78
C ARG A 139 -11.72 5.36 -13.26
N CYS A 140 -10.68 5.94 -13.84
CA CYS A 140 -10.68 6.33 -15.24
C CYS A 140 -10.58 5.11 -16.15
N ALA A 141 -11.56 4.93 -17.04
CA ALA A 141 -11.50 3.90 -18.07
C ALA A 141 -10.40 4.21 -19.09
N VAL A 142 -10.06 5.47 -19.35
CA VAL A 142 -8.94 5.80 -20.23
C VAL A 142 -7.60 5.44 -19.58
N CYS A 143 -7.37 5.83 -18.32
CA CYS A 143 -6.08 5.57 -17.66
C CYS A 143 -5.92 4.16 -17.08
N CYS A 144 -7.01 3.48 -16.74
CA CYS A 144 -7.01 2.19 -16.03
C CYS A 144 -7.99 1.19 -16.67
N GLY A 145 -8.42 1.43 -17.90
CA GLY A 145 -9.32 0.55 -18.63
C GLY A 145 -8.64 -0.60 -19.34
N CYS A 146 -9.52 -1.43 -19.86
CA CYS A 146 -9.24 -2.53 -20.75
C CYS A 146 -9.75 -2.21 -22.15
N PRO A 147 -9.35 -2.97 -23.18
CA PRO A 147 -9.91 -2.84 -24.54
C PRO A 147 -11.44 -2.94 -24.59
N HIS A 148 -12.09 -3.53 -23.58
CA HIS A 148 -13.55 -3.64 -23.49
C HIS A 148 -14.25 -2.37 -22.94
N GLY A 149 -13.59 -1.20 -22.94
CA GLY A 149 -14.18 0.09 -22.51
C GLY A 149 -14.46 0.24 -21.01
N LYS A 150 -14.17 -0.77 -20.19
CA LYS A 150 -14.39 -0.76 -18.72
C LYS A 150 -13.08 -0.65 -17.96
N VAL A 151 -13.09 -0.14 -16.73
CA VAL A 151 -11.93 -0.22 -15.82
C VAL A 151 -11.55 -1.69 -15.64
N ARG A 152 -10.26 -2.06 -15.79
CA ARG A 152 -9.78 -3.46 -15.80
C ARG A 152 -10.35 -4.32 -14.68
N ARG A 153 -10.38 -3.78 -13.44
CA ARG A 153 -10.87 -4.52 -12.25
C ARG A 153 -12.37 -4.82 -12.26
N ALA A 154 -13.14 -4.10 -13.09
CA ALA A 154 -14.58 -4.25 -13.22
C ALA A 154 -14.98 -4.95 -14.53
N CYS A 155 -14.02 -5.21 -15.41
CA CYS A 155 -14.25 -5.91 -16.66
C CYS A 155 -14.28 -7.43 -16.43
N PHE A 156 -15.36 -8.09 -16.83
CA PHE A 156 -15.49 -9.54 -16.72
C PHE A 156 -14.45 -10.28 -17.58
N PRO A 157 -14.26 -9.98 -18.87
CA PRO A 157 -13.16 -10.58 -19.64
C PRO A 157 -11.75 -10.43 -19.03
N CYS A 158 -11.48 -9.36 -18.27
CA CYS A 158 -10.14 -9.11 -17.70
C CYS A 158 -9.94 -9.61 -16.26
N ALA A 159 -11.00 -9.60 -15.44
CA ALA A 159 -10.93 -9.88 -14.01
C ALA A 159 -11.99 -10.90 -13.55
N GLY A 160 -12.70 -11.49 -14.51
CA GLY A 160 -13.63 -12.59 -14.36
C GLY A 160 -12.94 -13.89 -13.97
N CYS A 161 -13.77 -14.88 -13.70
CA CYS A 161 -13.37 -16.26 -13.47
C CYS A 161 -14.26 -17.16 -14.34
N PRO A 162 -13.88 -18.44 -14.56
CA PRO A 162 -14.66 -19.37 -15.38
C PRO A 162 -16.11 -19.57 -14.88
N HIS A 163 -16.40 -19.24 -13.62
CA HIS A 163 -17.73 -19.37 -13.01
C HIS A 163 -18.68 -18.20 -13.31
N GLY A 164 -18.47 -17.43 -14.39
CA GLY A 164 -19.38 -16.35 -14.80
C GLY A 164 -19.42 -15.11 -13.89
N LYS A 165 -18.53 -15.00 -12.89
CA LYS A 165 -18.46 -13.86 -11.94
C LYS A 165 -17.08 -13.22 -11.91
N LEU A 166 -16.97 -11.96 -11.46
CA LEU A 166 -15.68 -11.36 -11.12
C LEU A 166 -14.99 -12.22 -10.05
N LYS A 167 -13.68 -12.47 -10.17
CA LYS A 167 -12.92 -13.35 -9.25
C LYS A 167 -13.13 -12.99 -7.77
N GLN A 168 -13.20 -11.68 -7.48
CA GLN A 168 -13.43 -11.16 -6.12
C GLN A 168 -14.84 -11.43 -5.57
N ASN A 169 -15.82 -11.63 -6.47
CA ASN A 169 -17.23 -11.85 -6.14
C ASN A 169 -17.65 -13.31 -6.35
N CYS A 170 -16.76 -14.17 -6.84
CA CYS A 170 -17.03 -15.58 -7.04
C CYS A 170 -16.78 -16.36 -5.74
N LEU A 171 -17.79 -17.12 -5.28
CA LEU A 171 -17.64 -17.99 -4.12
C LEU A 171 -16.58 -19.06 -4.37
N GLN A 172 -16.59 -19.74 -5.52
CA GLN A 172 -15.61 -20.79 -5.83
C GLN A 172 -14.17 -20.27 -5.92
N CYS A 173 -13.95 -19.02 -6.33
CA CYS A 173 -12.59 -18.45 -6.38
C CYS A 173 -12.13 -17.76 -5.09
N SER A 174 -13.07 -17.29 -4.27
CA SER A 174 -12.79 -16.46 -3.09
C SER A 174 -13.42 -17.03 -1.81
N ALA A 175 -13.79 -18.31 -1.80
CA ALA A 175 -14.26 -19.02 -0.62
C ALA A 175 -13.14 -19.12 0.42
N CYS A 176 -13.58 -19.21 1.67
CA CYS A 176 -12.76 -19.67 2.79
C CYS A 176 -13.11 -21.12 3.11
N PRO A 177 -12.32 -21.83 3.94
CA PRO A 177 -12.62 -23.22 4.34
C PRO A 177 -14.00 -23.38 5.02
N HIS A 178 -14.63 -22.31 5.48
CA HIS A 178 -15.95 -22.32 6.11
C HIS A 178 -17.13 -22.22 5.12
N GLY A 179 -16.94 -22.53 3.84
CA GLY A 179 -17.99 -22.50 2.80
C GLY A 179 -18.54 -21.11 2.45
N LYS A 180 -18.05 -20.03 3.09
CA LYS A 180 -18.46 -18.65 2.85
C LYS A 180 -17.39 -17.88 2.07
N MET A 181 -17.79 -16.80 1.39
CA MET A 181 -16.82 -15.90 0.78
C MET A 181 -15.88 -15.33 1.85
N LYS A 182 -14.57 -15.36 1.62
CA LYS A 182 -13.54 -14.87 2.56
C LYS A 182 -13.78 -13.43 3.00
N ALA A 183 -14.35 -12.60 2.12
CA ALA A 183 -14.73 -11.23 2.44
C ALA A 183 -15.90 -11.13 3.43
N SER A 184 -16.79 -12.12 3.48
CA SER A 184 -18.03 -12.11 4.28
C SER A 184 -18.04 -13.13 5.41
N CYS A 185 -17.03 -13.98 5.51
CA CYS A 185 -16.91 -14.95 6.59
C CYS A 185 -16.49 -14.27 7.91
N THR A 186 -17.32 -14.42 8.95
CA THR A 186 -17.04 -13.96 10.32
C THR A 186 -15.89 -14.74 10.97
N ALA A 187 -15.73 -16.03 10.69
CA ALA A 187 -14.58 -16.79 11.20
C ALA A 187 -13.24 -16.28 10.58
N CYS A 188 -13.25 -15.77 9.35
CA CYS A 188 -12.02 -15.26 8.70
C CYS A 188 -11.75 -13.77 8.92
N ARG A 189 -12.81 -12.94 8.99
CA ARG A 189 -12.71 -11.46 9.02
C ARG A 189 -13.57 -10.82 10.10
N GLY A 190 -14.07 -11.63 11.02
CA GLY A 190 -14.81 -11.21 12.19
C GLY A 190 -13.95 -10.43 13.17
N CYS A 191 -14.64 -9.82 14.11
CA CYS A 191 -14.09 -9.29 15.34
C CYS A 191 -14.55 -10.18 16.51
N PRO A 192 -13.96 -10.07 17.70
CA PRO A 192 -14.38 -10.83 18.89
C PRO A 192 -15.88 -10.67 19.22
N HIS A 193 -16.54 -9.61 18.75
CA HIS A 193 -17.98 -9.37 18.96
C HIS A 193 -18.91 -10.17 18.02
N GLY A 194 -18.43 -11.28 17.41
CA GLY A 194 -19.24 -12.15 16.54
C GLY A 194 -19.65 -11.56 15.18
N ARG A 195 -19.28 -10.31 14.88
CA ARG A 195 -19.63 -9.60 13.62
C ARG A 195 -18.42 -9.42 12.73
N LEU A 196 -18.63 -9.24 11.42
CA LEU A 196 -17.58 -8.78 10.51
C LEU A 196 -17.02 -7.45 11.03
N LYS A 197 -15.69 -7.32 11.11
CA LYS A 197 -15.04 -6.13 11.68
C LYS A 197 -15.59 -4.83 11.09
N ARG A 198 -15.75 -4.76 9.76
CA ARG A 198 -16.31 -3.60 9.04
C ARG A 198 -17.75 -3.22 9.42
N ASN A 199 -18.52 -4.16 9.95
CA ASN A 199 -19.94 -4.01 10.30
C ASN A 199 -20.15 -3.95 11.83
N CYS A 200 -19.09 -4.04 12.62
CA CYS A 200 -19.18 -4.02 14.06
C CYS A 200 -19.15 -2.58 14.57
N PRO A 201 -20.20 -2.08 15.26
CA PRO A 201 -20.19 -0.75 15.85
C PRO A 201 -19.14 -0.60 16.95
N GLN A 202 -18.81 -1.65 17.71
CA GLN A 202 -17.72 -1.57 18.69
C GLN A 202 -16.33 -1.43 18.02
N CYS A 203 -16.14 -1.92 16.79
CA CYS A 203 -14.85 -1.80 16.09
C CYS A 203 -14.74 -0.58 15.17
N HIS A 204 -15.84 -0.16 14.55
CA HIS A 204 -15.89 0.87 13.52
C HIS A 204 -17.06 1.85 13.72
N GLY A 205 -17.51 2.01 14.96
CA GLY A 205 -18.59 2.90 15.36
C GLY A 205 -18.23 4.37 15.34
N CYS A 206 -19.26 5.20 15.25
CA CYS A 206 -19.22 6.60 15.68
C CYS A 206 -19.79 6.72 17.10
N GLU A 207 -19.68 7.92 17.66
CA GLU A 207 -20.31 8.29 18.95
C GLU A 207 -21.83 8.02 18.97
N HIS A 208 -22.50 8.04 17.81
CA HIS A 208 -23.93 7.75 17.66
C HIS A 208 -24.29 6.24 17.72
N GLY A 209 -23.41 5.38 18.24
CA GLY A 209 -23.65 3.93 18.40
C GLY A 209 -23.78 3.13 17.09
N ARG A 210 -23.59 3.75 15.92
CA ARG A 210 -23.72 3.13 14.59
C ARG A 210 -22.36 2.98 13.93
N VAL A 211 -22.21 2.02 13.02
CA VAL A 211 -21.02 1.94 12.15
C VAL A 211 -20.89 3.26 11.36
N ARG A 212 -19.72 3.90 11.37
CA ARG A 212 -19.48 5.22 10.77
C ARG A 212 -20.04 5.37 9.35
N GLY A 213 -19.84 4.35 8.51
CA GLY A 213 -20.31 4.36 7.11
C GLY A 213 -21.81 4.17 6.93
N LYS A 214 -22.55 3.79 7.99
CA LYS A 214 -24.02 3.62 7.99
C LYS A 214 -24.74 4.68 8.81
N CYS A 215 -24.01 5.50 9.57
CA CYS A 215 -24.59 6.60 10.35
C CYS A 215 -24.96 7.77 9.43
N LYS A 216 -26.24 8.17 9.44
CA LYS A 216 -26.73 9.31 8.63
C LYS A 216 -26.01 10.62 9.02
N GLN A 217 -25.83 10.86 10.32
CA GLN A 217 -25.12 12.04 10.85
C GLN A 217 -23.64 12.08 10.43
N CYS A 218 -22.94 10.94 10.47
CA CYS A 218 -21.53 10.90 10.03
C CYS A 218 -21.34 10.87 8.51
N LYS A 219 -22.35 10.45 7.73
CA LYS A 219 -22.28 10.46 6.26
C LYS A 219 -22.22 11.88 5.70
N GLY A 220 -22.80 12.87 6.39
CA GLY A 220 -22.79 14.27 5.96
C GLY A 220 -21.42 14.97 6.09
N GLN A 221 -20.54 14.48 6.97
CA GLN A 221 -19.24 15.11 7.27
C GLN A 221 -18.07 14.60 6.39
N GLN A 222 -18.35 13.85 5.31
CA GLN A 222 -17.33 13.33 4.38
C GLN A 222 -17.31 14.03 3.01
N LYS A 223 -17.83 15.26 2.92
CA LYS A 223 -17.60 16.12 1.75
C LYS A 223 -16.26 16.83 1.91
#